data_AF-A0A1D2S2Y4-F1
#
_entry.id   AF-A0A1D2S2Y4-F1
#
_cell.length_a   1.000
_cell.length_b   1.000
_cell.length_c   1.000
_cell.angle_alpha   90.00
_cell.angle_beta   90.00
_cell.angle_gamma   90.00
#
_symmetry.space_group_name_H-M   'P 1'
#
loop_
_entity.id
_entity.type
_entity.pdbx_description
1 polymer ?
#
loop_
_entity_poly.entity_id
_entity_poly.type
_entity_poly.pdbx_seq_one_letter_code
_entity_poly.pdbx_strand_id
1 'polypeptide(L)' 'MTRTTTSRPRMATVYAPGTVRARQWHGDGDVRGYRPPSGWTARADITDIHPITGRALARAVWWIIETKE' A
#
# COMPACT_ATOMS: atom_id res chain seq x y z
N MET A 1 -33.16 20.61 -9.86
CA MET A 1 -31.93 20.53 -10.67
C MET A 1 -31.38 19.11 -10.59
N THR A 2 -31.53 18.33 -11.65
CA THR A 2 -31.03 16.95 -11.76
C THR A 2 -29.58 16.98 -12.23
N ARG A 3 -28.64 16.64 -11.34
CA ARG A 3 -27.20 16.60 -11.67
C ARG A 3 -26.87 15.27 -12.33
N THR A 4 -26.79 15.26 -13.66
CA THR A 4 -26.31 14.11 -14.45
C THR A 4 -24.82 13.91 -14.18
N THR A 5 -24.46 13.04 -13.23
CA THR A 5 -23.09 12.57 -13.07
C THR A 5 -22.78 11.60 -14.20
N THR A 6 -21.95 12.00 -15.17
CA THR A 6 -21.37 11.10 -16.16
C THR A 6 -20.66 9.96 -15.42
N SER A 7 -21.30 8.80 -15.36
CA SER A 7 -20.69 7.57 -14.84
C SER A 7 -19.60 7.13 -15.81
N ARG A 8 -18.36 7.58 -15.55
CA ARG A 8 -17.19 7.02 -16.24
C ARG A 8 -16.88 5.68 -15.57
N PRO A 9 -16.76 4.57 -16.33
CA PRO A 9 -16.37 3.29 -15.74
C PRO A 9 -15.00 3.43 -15.09
N ARG A 10 -14.95 3.30 -13.77
CA ARG A 10 -13.71 3.31 -13.01
C ARG A 10 -13.06 1.95 -13.19
N MET A 11 -11.99 1.88 -13.99
CA MET A 11 -11.15 0.68 -14.01
C MET A 11 -10.61 0.44 -12.60
N ALA A 12 -11.03 -0.66 -11.99
CA ALA A 12 -10.44 -1.13 -10.75
C ALA A 12 -9.23 -2.00 -11.12
N THR A 13 -8.05 -1.67 -10.59
CA THR A 13 -6.91 -2.58 -10.65
C THR A 13 -7.25 -3.81 -9.81
N VAL A 14 -7.46 -4.96 -10.48
CA VAL A 14 -7.66 -6.25 -9.82
C VAL A 14 -6.28 -6.87 -9.58
N TYR A 15 -5.96 -7.08 -8.32
CA TYR A 15 -4.72 -7.76 -7.91
C TYR A 15 -5.00 -9.25 -7.73
N ALA A 16 -4.10 -10.09 -8.22
CA ALA A 16 -4.17 -11.53 -7.97
C ALA A 16 -3.87 -11.82 -6.47
N PRO A 17 -4.48 -12.86 -5.88
CA PRO A 17 -4.08 -13.37 -4.56
C PRO A 17 -2.57 -13.60 -4.48
N GLY A 18 -1.97 -13.25 -3.34
CA GLY A 18 -0.52 -13.29 -3.13
C GLY A 18 0.25 -12.10 -3.71
N THR A 19 -0.41 -11.14 -4.37
CA THR A 19 0.28 -9.92 -4.82
C THR A 19 0.80 -9.14 -3.62
N VAL A 20 2.10 -8.80 -3.66
CA VAL A 20 2.74 -7.95 -2.65
C VAL A 20 2.93 -6.55 -3.21
N ARG A 21 2.58 -5.54 -2.42
CA ARG A 21 2.93 -4.14 -2.67
C ARG A 21 3.56 -3.52 -1.45
N ALA A 22 4.43 -2.55 -1.66
CA ALA A 22 5.12 -1.83 -0.60
C ALA A 22 4.89 -0.33 -0.75
N ARG A 23 4.57 0.32 0.37
CA ARG A 23 4.41 1.77 0.46
C ARG A 23 5.36 2.31 1.52
N GLN A 24 6.14 3.33 1.16
CA GLN A 24 6.96 4.04 2.12
C GLN A 24 6.04 4.82 3.08
N TRP A 25 6.31 4.73 4.38
CA TRP A 25 5.65 5.54 5.39
C TRP A 25 6.32 6.91 5.47
N HIS A 26 5.53 7.98 5.37
CA HIS A 26 6.03 9.36 5.35
C HIS A 26 6.01 10.07 6.71
N GLY A 27 5.57 9.39 7.79
CA GLY A 27 5.69 9.91 9.15
C GLY A 27 4.47 10.64 9.73
N ASP A 28 3.35 10.70 9.01
CA ASP A 28 2.13 11.40 9.47
C ASP A 28 1.25 10.51 10.38
N GLY A 29 1.83 9.97 11.45
CA GLY A 29 1.16 9.12 12.44
C GLY A 29 1.91 7.84 12.85
N ASP A 30 1.28 7.03 13.72
CA ASP A 30 1.79 5.71 14.08
C ASP A 30 1.57 4.71 12.92
N VAL A 31 2.65 4.17 12.40
CA VAL A 31 2.65 3.17 11.32
C VAL A 31 1.82 1.92 11.69
N ARG A 32 1.71 1.58 12.98
CA ARG A 32 0.90 0.45 13.47
C ARG A 32 -0.60 0.71 13.37
N GLY A 33 -1.01 1.97 13.27
CA GLY A 33 -2.41 2.36 13.08
C GLY A 33 -2.93 2.08 11.66
N TYR A 34 -2.06 1.68 10.73
CA TYR A 34 -2.47 1.39 9.36
C TYR A 34 -3.48 0.25 9.29
N ARG A 35 -4.60 0.50 8.60
CA ARG A 35 -5.63 -0.50 8.30
C ARG A 35 -5.63 -0.79 6.80
N PRO A 36 -5.28 -2.00 6.35
CA PRO A 36 -5.34 -2.34 4.94
C PRO A 36 -6.78 -2.36 4.42
N PRO A 37 -6.99 -2.21 3.10
CA PRO A 37 -8.28 -2.45 2.47
C PRO A 37 -8.76 -3.90 2.69
N SER A 38 -10.07 -4.15 2.54
CA SER A 38 -10.62 -5.51 2.66
C SER A 38 -9.96 -6.50 1.68
N GLY A 39 -9.67 -7.71 2.18
CA GLY A 39 -8.95 -8.75 1.46
C GLY A 39 -7.47 -8.45 1.26
N TRP A 40 -6.87 -7.61 2.10
CA TRP A 40 -5.43 -7.39 2.17
C TRP A 40 -4.97 -7.56 3.62
N THR A 41 -3.83 -8.21 3.78
CA THR A 41 -3.07 -8.19 5.03
C THR A 41 -1.97 -7.14 4.93
N ALA A 42 -1.59 -6.54 6.05
CA ALA A 42 -0.50 -5.57 6.09
C ALA A 42 0.42 -5.81 7.28
N ARG A 43 1.72 -5.56 7.07
CA ARG A 43 2.71 -5.46 8.13
C ARG A 43 3.52 -4.18 7.99
N ALA A 44 3.87 -3.60 9.12
CA ALA A 44 4.83 -2.50 9.19
C ALA A 44 6.24 -3.09 9.38
N ASP A 45 7.19 -2.65 8.57
CA ASP A 45 8.59 -3.08 8.66
C ASP A 45 9.52 -1.87 8.59
N ILE A 46 10.61 -1.87 9.36
CA ILE A 46 11.64 -0.85 9.27
C ILE A 46 12.89 -1.49 8.66
N THR A 47 13.29 -0.98 7.49
CA THR A 47 14.40 -1.57 6.76
C THR A 47 15.15 -0.51 5.96
N ASP A 48 16.45 -0.69 5.85
CA ASP A 48 17.37 0.01 4.96
C ASP A 48 17.51 -0.69 3.58
N ILE A 49 16.68 -1.69 3.30
CA ILE A 49 16.61 -2.40 2.01
C ILE A 49 15.23 -2.18 1.41
N HIS A 50 15.17 -1.78 0.13
CA HIS A 50 13.92 -1.60 -0.58
C HIS A 50 13.19 -2.95 -0.71
N PRO A 51 11.97 -3.11 -0.17
CA PRO A 51 11.34 -4.41 0.02
C PRO A 51 10.99 -5.16 -1.28
N ILE A 52 10.79 -4.43 -2.38
CA ILE A 52 10.51 -5.05 -3.70
C ILE A 52 11.79 -5.25 -4.54
N THR A 53 12.71 -4.28 -4.55
CA THR A 53 13.87 -4.29 -5.48
C THR A 53 15.15 -4.82 -4.86
N GLY A 54 15.19 -4.99 -3.53
CA GLY A 54 16.39 -5.43 -2.80
C GLY A 54 17.52 -4.39 -2.74
N ARG A 55 17.29 -3.16 -3.24
CA ARG A 55 18.32 -2.11 -3.24
C ARG A 55 18.49 -1.51 -1.85
N ALA A 56 19.74 -1.26 -1.45
CA ALA A 56 20.02 -0.48 -0.25
C ALA A 56 19.45 0.95 -0.36
N LEU A 57 18.90 1.44 0.75
CA LEU A 57 18.41 2.79 0.95
C LEU A 57 19.46 3.58 1.75
N ALA A 58 19.48 4.90 1.58
CA ALA A 58 20.42 5.76 2.32
C ALA A 58 20.20 5.76 3.85
N ARG A 59 19.04 5.30 4.31
CA ARG A 59 18.67 5.15 5.72
C ARG A 59 17.58 4.09 5.87
N ALA A 60 17.42 3.57 7.07
CA ALA A 60 16.26 2.76 7.42
C ALA A 60 14.98 3.59 7.35
N VAL A 61 13.96 3.06 6.68
CA VAL A 61 12.66 3.73 6.52
C VAL A 61 11.56 2.75 6.89
N TRP A 62 10.47 3.28 7.46
CA TRP A 62 9.26 2.52 7.70
C TRP A 62 8.53 2.24 6.38
N TRP A 63 8.14 0.99 6.20
CA TRP A 63 7.36 0.50 5.07
C TRP A 63 6.10 -0.18 5.57
N ILE A 64 5.03 -0.01 4.79
CA ILE A 64 3.83 -0.84 4.89
C ILE A 64 3.91 -1.82 3.74
N ILE A 65 3.98 -3.10 4.06
CA ILE A 65 3.99 -4.20 3.10
C ILE A 65 2.61 -4.84 3.16
N GLU A 66 1.90 -4.81 2.04
CA GLU A 66 0.57 -5.38 1.92
C GLU A 66 0.61 -6.61 1.02
N THR A 67 -0.09 -7.66 1.44
CA THR A 67 -0.27 -8.89 0.67
C THR A 67 -1.75 -9.10 0.41
N LYS A 68 -2.11 -9.29 -0.85
CA LYS A 68 -3.47 -9.63 -1.26
C LYS A 68 -3.79 -11.05 -0.78
N GLU A 69 -4.89 -11.21 -0.03
CA GLU A 69 -5.42 -12.53 0.36
C GLU A 69 -5.84 -13.36 -0.85
#